data_AF-A0A8C5PLV5-F1
#
_entry.id   AF-A0A8C5PLV5-F1
#
_cell.length_a   1.000
_cell.length_b   1.000
_cell.length_c   1.000
_cell.angle_alpha   90.00
_cell.angle_beta   90.00
_cell.angle_gamma   90.00
#
_symmetry.space_group_name_H-M   'P 1'
#
loop_
_entity.id
_entity.type
_entity.pdbx_description
1 polymer ?
#
loop_
_entity_poly.entity_id
_entity_poly.type
_entity_poly.pdbx_seq_one_letter_code
_entity_poly.pdbx_strand_id
1 'polypeptide(L)'
;MSPLWSLLPIFFLFLSTAAVPRIARRQTSGCPRVCELSRCPRTQVPCQAGEVRDSCGCCPVCGASEGESCGQRGGSPCGEGLECVLPGVGGTARRRVGVCVCSTSEPVCGSDGKTYRNLCHLKAENRRARLQNSPPAIHIQKGPCDTGKVFVLLIPHLPPKSISLAMINVEVVFVVIYIYIIRYEISIAPRPEEERLHSRKFVF
;
A
#
# COMPACT_ATOMS: atom_id res chain seq x y z
N MET A 1 31.49 47.91 -34.96
CA MET A 1 31.39 46.46 -34.66
C MET A 1 32.24 46.16 -33.44
N SER A 2 31.64 46.16 -32.25
CA SER A 2 32.29 45.75 -31.00
C SER A 2 32.26 44.22 -30.87
N PRO A 3 33.37 43.56 -30.49
CA PRO A 3 33.48 42.10 -30.55
C PRO A 3 32.61 41.42 -29.48
N LEU A 4 31.85 40.41 -29.90
CA LEU A 4 30.86 39.66 -29.12
C LEU A 4 31.45 38.81 -27.97
N TRP A 5 32.76 38.88 -27.70
CA TRP A 5 33.46 38.05 -26.70
C TRP A 5 33.49 38.66 -25.29
N SER A 6 33.03 39.88 -25.10
CA SER A 6 33.09 40.58 -23.80
C SER A 6 32.04 40.13 -22.77
N LEU A 7 31.08 39.28 -23.15
CA LEU A 7 29.95 38.87 -22.28
C LEU A 7 30.06 37.45 -21.72
N LEU A 8 31.08 36.67 -22.13
CA LEU A 8 31.34 35.32 -21.63
C LEU A 8 31.61 35.21 -20.11
N PRO A 9 32.25 36.19 -19.41
CA PRO A 9 32.46 36.05 -17.96
C PRO A 9 31.20 36.35 -17.14
N ILE A 10 30.18 36.99 -17.73
CA ILE A 10 28.95 37.37 -17.04
C ILE A 10 27.99 36.17 -16.93
N PHE A 11 28.02 35.25 -17.90
CA PHE A 11 27.19 34.05 -17.88
C PHE A 11 27.60 33.05 -16.77
N PHE A 12 28.88 33.02 -16.40
CA PHE A 12 29.37 32.16 -15.30
C PHE A 12 29.08 32.70 -13.90
N LEU A 13 28.84 34.01 -13.74
CA LEU A 13 28.48 34.60 -12.44
C LEU A 13 27.01 34.36 -12.04
N PHE A 14 26.13 34.05 -13.00
CA PHE A 14 24.70 33.84 -12.71
C PHE A 14 24.34 32.39 -12.31
N LEU A 15 25.20 31.40 -12.56
CA LEU A 15 24.89 29.99 -12.29
C LEU A 15 25.17 29.53 -10.84
N SER A 16 25.81 30.35 -10.00
CA SER A 16 26.21 29.97 -8.65
C SER A 16 25.18 30.26 -7.54
N THR A 17 24.02 30.84 -7.87
CA THR A 17 22.99 31.19 -6.87
C THR A 17 21.81 30.22 -6.80
N ALA A 18 21.95 29.01 -7.35
CA ALA A 18 21.08 27.90 -6.97
C ALA A 18 21.40 27.51 -5.51
N ALA A 19 20.88 28.29 -4.56
CA ALA A 19 20.80 27.92 -3.16
C ALA A 19 19.99 26.63 -3.09
N VAL A 20 20.70 25.50 -3.03
CA VAL A 20 20.10 24.20 -2.75
C VAL A 20 19.33 24.37 -1.44
N PRO A 21 18.01 24.18 -1.41
CA PRO A 21 17.26 24.25 -0.17
C PRO A 21 17.79 23.15 0.74
N ARG A 22 18.62 23.52 1.72
CA ARG A 22 18.99 22.61 2.79
C ARG A 22 17.71 22.37 3.58
N ILE A 23 17.16 21.17 3.46
CA ILE A 23 16.11 20.68 4.35
C ILE A 23 16.71 20.67 5.76
N ALA A 24 16.56 21.79 6.47
CA ALA A 24 17.00 21.92 7.84
C ALA A 24 16.06 21.08 8.70
N ARG A 25 16.50 19.86 9.05
CA ARG A 25 15.81 19.03 10.05
C ARG A 25 15.71 19.84 11.34
N ARG A 26 14.48 19.95 11.85
CA ARG A 26 14.13 20.58 13.12
C ARG A 26 15.03 20.01 14.22
N GLN A 27 15.89 20.85 14.81
CA GLN A 27 16.82 20.43 15.84
C GLN A 27 16.06 20.11 17.13
N THR A 28 15.89 18.83 17.42
CA THR A 28 15.51 18.36 18.75
C THR A 28 16.77 18.32 19.63
N SER A 29 16.71 18.96 20.80
CA SER A 29 17.78 18.95 21.79
C SER A 29 18.13 17.51 22.18
N GLY A 30 19.34 17.05 21.83
CA GLY A 30 19.85 15.70 22.17
C GLY A 30 20.18 14.78 20.98
N CYS A 31 19.89 15.17 19.74
CA CYS A 31 20.24 14.37 18.55
C CYS A 31 21.47 14.94 17.80
N PRO A 32 22.37 14.09 17.28
CA PRO A 32 23.50 14.54 16.48
C PRO A 32 23.02 15.16 15.15
N ARG A 33 23.76 16.17 14.65
CA ARG A 33 23.42 16.84 13.38
C ARG A 33 23.62 15.95 12.15
N VAL A 34 24.55 14.99 12.25
CA VAL A 34 24.89 14.04 11.20
C VAL A 34 24.57 12.64 11.72
N CYS A 35 23.86 11.86 10.90
CA CYS A 35 23.57 10.46 11.19
C CYS A 35 24.76 9.60 10.78
N GLU A 36 25.34 8.86 11.73
CA GLU A 36 26.45 7.94 11.47
C GLU A 36 25.97 6.49 11.65
N LEU A 37 25.64 5.83 10.53
CA LEU A 37 25.02 4.50 10.51
C LEU A 37 25.88 3.40 11.12
N SER A 38 27.21 3.55 11.13
CA SER A 38 28.15 2.60 11.73
C SER A 38 28.01 2.50 13.24
N ARG A 39 27.43 3.51 13.90
CA ARG A 39 27.16 3.52 15.34
C ARG A 39 25.82 2.90 15.71
N CYS A 40 25.00 2.53 14.72
CA CYS A 40 23.69 1.96 14.99
C CYS A 40 23.82 0.54 15.55
N PRO A 41 22.97 0.15 16.52
CA PRO A 41 22.94 -1.21 17.01
C PRO A 41 22.57 -2.16 15.86
N ARG A 42 23.19 -3.33 15.80
CA ARG A 42 22.79 -4.37 14.86
C ARG A 42 21.47 -4.97 15.32
N THR A 43 20.37 -4.51 14.75
CA THR A 43 19.04 -5.09 14.96
C THR A 43 18.92 -6.40 14.20
N GLN A 44 18.65 -7.50 14.91
CA GLN A 44 18.30 -8.77 14.28
C GLN A 44 16.83 -8.69 13.84
N VAL A 45 16.63 -8.61 12.53
CA VAL A 45 15.33 -8.56 11.86
C VAL A 45 14.74 -9.97 11.94
N PRO A 46 13.53 -10.12 12.53
CA PRO A 46 12.34 -9.46 12.01
C PRO A 46 11.49 -8.63 12.98
N CYS A 47 11.22 -7.38 12.60
CA CYS A 47 10.39 -6.46 13.38
C CYS A 47 8.88 -6.70 13.16
N GLN A 48 8.14 -6.98 14.24
CA GLN A 48 6.70 -7.24 14.21
C GLN A 48 5.86 -6.05 13.68
N ALA A 49 6.24 -4.82 14.02
CA ALA A 49 5.60 -3.59 13.55
C ALA A 49 6.29 -2.94 12.34
N GLY A 50 7.30 -3.61 11.78
CA GLY A 50 8.16 -3.07 10.72
C GLY A 50 9.37 -2.33 11.29
N GLU A 51 10.30 -2.03 10.39
CA GLU A 51 11.50 -1.25 10.68
C GLU A 51 11.18 0.25 10.51
N VAL A 52 11.52 1.04 11.51
CA VAL A 52 11.35 2.50 11.52
C VAL A 52 12.66 3.16 11.95
N ARG A 53 12.68 4.49 11.94
CA ARG A 53 13.83 5.24 12.43
C ARG A 53 13.67 5.58 13.90
N ASP A 54 14.79 5.64 14.61
CA ASP A 54 14.84 6.12 15.99
C ASP A 54 14.27 7.56 16.14
N SER A 55 14.16 8.04 17.37
CA SER A 55 13.65 9.40 17.66
C SER A 55 14.50 10.52 17.06
N CYS A 56 15.74 10.23 16.67
CA CYS A 56 16.63 11.17 15.95
C CYS A 56 16.51 11.05 14.42
N GLY A 57 15.72 10.10 13.93
CA GLY A 57 15.55 9.80 12.51
C GLY A 57 16.79 9.22 11.85
N CYS A 58 17.64 8.50 12.59
CA CYS A 58 18.93 7.98 12.13
C CYS A 58 18.93 6.45 12.04
N CYS A 59 19.00 5.76 13.18
CA CYS A 59 19.21 4.32 13.20
C CYS A 59 17.94 3.54 12.84
N PRO A 60 18.08 2.42 12.12
CA PRO A 60 16.99 1.46 11.95
C PRO A 60 16.71 0.78 13.29
N VAL A 61 15.45 0.83 13.72
CA VAL A 61 14.97 0.19 14.95
C VAL A 61 13.64 -0.49 14.67
N CYS A 62 13.29 -1.51 15.46
CA CYS A 62 11.95 -2.06 15.39
C CYS A 62 10.95 -1.05 15.96
N GLY A 63 9.89 -0.79 15.19
CA GLY A 63 8.80 0.03 15.67
C GLY A 63 7.99 -0.69 16.74
N ALA A 64 7.42 0.09 17.66
CA ALA A 64 6.42 -0.39 18.60
C ALA A 64 5.14 -0.83 17.86
N SER A 65 4.57 -1.94 18.28
CA SER A 65 3.35 -2.51 17.71
C SER A 65 2.09 -1.78 18.17
N GLU A 66 0.96 -2.06 17.52
CA GLU A 66 -0.33 -1.46 17.91
C GLU A 66 -0.69 -1.85 19.35
N GLY A 67 -0.89 -0.85 20.21
CA GLY A 67 -1.13 -1.03 21.65
C GLY A 67 0.12 -0.92 22.54
N GLU A 68 1.33 -0.85 21.96
CA GLU A 68 2.56 -0.66 22.72
C GLU A 68 2.82 0.80 23.08
N SER A 69 3.62 1.02 24.12
CA SER A 69 3.99 2.34 24.61
C SER A 69 4.95 3.07 23.67
N CYS A 70 4.71 4.36 23.46
CA CYS A 70 5.53 5.23 22.61
C CYS A 70 5.80 6.60 23.27
N GLY A 71 6.78 7.37 22.77
CA GLY A 71 7.04 8.74 23.21
C GLY A 71 8.38 8.98 23.93
N GLN A 72 8.53 10.19 24.47
CA GLN A 72 9.83 10.86 24.65
C GLN A 72 10.73 10.35 25.79
N ARG A 73 10.24 9.48 26.69
CA ARG A 73 11.03 8.89 27.79
C ARG A 73 10.92 7.37 27.79
N GLY A 74 11.67 6.72 26.89
CA GLY A 74 11.76 5.26 26.80
C GLY A 74 10.65 4.61 25.97
N GLY A 75 9.82 5.40 25.27
CA GLY A 75 8.88 4.85 24.30
C GLY A 75 9.56 4.72 22.94
N SER A 76 9.52 3.51 22.38
CA SER A 76 9.98 3.27 21.01
C SER A 76 9.13 4.07 20.00
N PRO A 77 9.70 4.46 18.86
CA PRO A 77 8.89 4.99 17.75
C PRO A 77 7.85 3.94 17.33
N CYS A 78 6.65 4.37 16.99
CA CYS A 78 5.64 3.43 16.48
C CYS A 78 6.05 2.87 15.12
N GLY A 79 5.59 1.65 14.83
CA GLY A 79 5.78 1.00 13.53
C GLY A 79 5.11 1.73 12.37
N GLU A 80 5.31 1.20 11.16
CA GLU A 80 4.81 1.83 9.94
C GLU A 80 3.26 1.87 9.90
N GLY A 81 2.69 3.05 9.71
CA GLY A 81 1.23 3.28 9.68
C GLY A 81 0.58 3.38 11.07
N LEU A 82 1.38 3.47 12.13
CA LEU A 82 0.94 3.70 13.50
C LEU A 82 1.25 5.14 13.93
N GLU A 83 0.35 5.73 14.71
CA GLU A 83 0.50 7.05 15.31
C GLU A 83 0.60 6.95 16.83
N CYS A 84 1.51 7.74 17.42
CA CYS A 84 1.68 7.78 18.86
C CYS A 84 0.67 8.74 19.51
N VAL A 85 -0.36 8.18 20.13
CA VAL A 85 -1.41 8.95 20.79
C VAL A 85 -1.07 9.12 22.27
N LEU A 86 -0.95 10.36 22.74
CA LEU A 86 -0.70 10.67 24.15
C LEU A 86 -2.02 10.68 24.93
N PRO A 87 -2.06 10.18 26.18
CA PRO A 87 -3.24 10.32 27.03
C PRO A 87 -3.55 11.79 27.28
N GLY A 88 -4.83 12.15 27.14
CA GLY A 88 -5.34 13.50 27.35
C GLY A 88 -5.02 14.04 28.76
N VAL A 89 -4.76 15.33 28.81
CA VAL A 89 -4.41 16.20 29.96
C VAL A 89 -4.85 15.64 31.33
N GLY A 90 -3.86 15.43 32.21
CA GLY A 90 -4.05 14.97 33.59
C GLY A 90 -2.77 14.42 34.25
N GLY A 91 -1.76 14.09 33.44
CA GLY A 91 -0.44 13.67 33.92
C GLY A 91 0.51 14.85 34.15
N THR A 92 1.28 14.81 35.23
CA THR A 92 2.42 15.71 35.42
C THR A 92 3.32 15.67 34.17
N ALA A 93 3.88 16.81 33.77
CA ALA A 93 4.73 16.98 32.56
C ALA A 93 5.95 16.05 32.47
N ARG A 94 6.15 15.17 33.47
CA ARG A 94 7.29 14.28 33.63
C ARG A 94 7.13 12.92 32.94
N ARG A 95 5.96 12.55 32.41
CA ARG A 95 5.77 11.24 31.73
C ARG A 95 4.75 11.29 30.60
N ARG A 96 5.14 11.87 29.46
CA ARG A 96 4.38 11.80 28.18
C ARG A 96 4.65 10.46 27.49
N VAL A 97 4.13 9.38 28.06
CA VAL A 97 4.10 8.06 27.43
C VAL A 97 2.74 7.93 26.75
N GLY A 98 2.74 7.70 25.44
CA GLY A 98 1.56 7.43 24.64
C GLY A 98 1.45 5.95 24.28
N VAL A 99 0.46 5.64 23.45
CA VAL A 99 0.23 4.31 22.89
C VAL A 99 0.19 4.40 21.37
N CYS A 100 0.76 3.41 20.69
CA CYS A 100 0.69 3.31 19.23
C CYS A 100 -0.68 2.83 18.78
N VAL A 101 -1.36 3.62 17.95
CA VAL A 101 -2.67 3.32 17.38
C VAL A 101 -2.58 3.30 15.86
N CYS A 102 -3.31 2.39 15.20
CA CYS A 102 -3.32 2.38 13.73
C CYS A 102 -3.97 3.65 13.17
N SER A 103 -3.33 4.26 12.16
CA SER A 103 -3.91 5.43 11.49
C SER A 103 -5.25 5.12 10.81
N THR A 104 -5.49 3.85 10.49
CA THR A 104 -6.76 3.35 9.96
C THR A 104 -7.38 2.39 10.97
N SER A 105 -8.58 2.68 11.48
CA SER A 105 -9.30 1.77 12.37
C SER A 105 -10.31 0.87 11.66
N GLU A 106 -10.54 1.09 10.36
CA GLU A 106 -11.51 0.35 9.56
C GLU A 106 -11.01 -1.06 9.23
N PRO A 107 -11.88 -2.09 9.27
CA PRO A 107 -11.52 -3.43 8.86
C PRO A 107 -11.16 -3.49 7.38
N VAL A 108 -10.36 -4.47 7.01
CA VAL A 108 -9.89 -4.68 5.63
C VAL A 108 -9.92 -6.16 5.26
N CYS A 109 -10.15 -6.46 3.99
CA CYS A 109 -10.13 -7.81 3.47
C CYS A 109 -8.78 -8.12 2.81
N GLY A 110 -8.17 -9.24 3.20
CA GLY A 110 -6.95 -9.76 2.59
C GLY A 110 -7.22 -10.70 1.42
N SER A 111 -6.20 -10.91 0.59
CA SER A 111 -6.23 -11.85 -0.54
C SER A 111 -6.28 -13.31 -0.14
N ASP A 112 -6.08 -13.60 1.14
CA ASP A 112 -6.29 -14.90 1.75
C ASP A 112 -7.76 -15.12 2.19
N GLY A 113 -8.66 -14.19 1.85
CA GLY A 113 -10.08 -14.24 2.22
C GLY A 113 -10.34 -13.96 3.70
N LYS A 114 -9.34 -13.50 4.45
CA LYS A 114 -9.49 -13.17 5.88
C LYS A 114 -9.77 -11.68 6.06
N THR A 115 -10.68 -11.40 6.98
CA THR A 115 -10.92 -10.04 7.47
C THR A 115 -9.90 -9.70 8.56
N TYR A 116 -9.24 -8.57 8.40
CA TYR A 116 -8.35 -7.99 9.41
C TYR A 116 -9.02 -6.79 10.05
N ARG A 117 -8.85 -6.63 11.37
CA ARG A 117 -9.45 -5.52 12.15
C ARG A 117 -9.06 -4.13 11.63
N ASN A 118 -7.87 -4.03 11.05
CA ASN A 118 -7.35 -2.84 10.39
C ASN A 118 -6.15 -3.17 9.49
N LEU A 119 -5.69 -2.17 8.73
CA LEU A 119 -4.54 -2.32 7.82
C LEU A 119 -3.22 -2.62 8.57
N CYS A 120 -3.02 -2.07 9.77
CA CYS A 120 -1.81 -2.33 10.56
C CYS A 120 -1.74 -3.79 11.00
N HIS A 121 -2.87 -4.39 11.35
CA HIS A 121 -3.01 -5.80 11.70
C HIS A 121 -2.70 -6.71 10.51
N LEU A 122 -3.22 -6.38 9.32
CA LEU A 122 -2.87 -7.09 8.07
C LEU A 122 -1.35 -7.05 7.81
N LYS A 123 -0.74 -5.86 7.92
CA LYS A 123 0.72 -5.72 7.74
C LYS A 123 1.51 -6.52 8.80
N ALA A 124 1.05 -6.56 10.04
CA ALA A 124 1.68 -7.31 11.12
C ALA A 124 1.64 -8.82 10.89
N GLU A 125 0.51 -9.36 10.44
CA GLU A 125 0.38 -10.76 10.07
C GLU A 125 1.23 -11.10 8.85
N ASN A 126 1.27 -10.24 7.83
CA ASN A 126 2.15 -10.44 6.68
C ASN A 126 3.62 -10.52 7.06
N ARG A 127 4.05 -9.71 8.04
CA ARG A 127 5.43 -9.78 8.54
C ARG A 127 5.70 -11.10 9.25
N ARG A 128 4.77 -11.62 10.06
CA ARG A 128 4.86 -12.96 10.66
C ARG A 128 4.89 -14.06 9.61
N ALA A 129 4.00 -13.99 8.62
CA ALA A 129 3.92 -14.95 7.52
C ALA A 129 5.24 -15.05 6.75
N ARG A 130 5.93 -13.92 6.51
CA ARG A 130 7.26 -13.92 5.88
C ARG A 130 8.30 -14.71 6.67
N LEU A 131 8.22 -14.73 8.00
CA LEU A 131 9.16 -15.50 8.85
C LEU A 131 8.91 -17.00 8.77
N GLN A 132 7.66 -17.35 8.45
CA GLN A 132 7.22 -18.71 8.26
C GLN A 132 7.26 -19.12 6.77
N ASN A 133 7.92 -18.33 5.90
CA ASN A 133 7.95 -18.53 4.44
C ASN A 133 6.56 -18.69 3.79
N SER A 134 5.54 -18.09 4.40
CA SER A 134 4.16 -18.10 3.92
C SER A 134 3.88 -16.87 3.05
N PRO A 135 3.00 -16.98 2.04
CA PRO A 135 2.67 -15.86 1.15
C PRO A 135 1.97 -14.74 1.94
N PRO A 136 2.31 -13.46 1.72
CA PRO A 136 1.63 -12.34 2.37
C PRO A 136 0.23 -12.13 1.77
N ALA A 137 -0.73 -11.76 2.61
CA ALA A 137 -2.06 -11.33 2.19
C ALA A 137 -2.03 -9.89 1.66
N ILE A 138 -2.56 -9.66 0.46
CA ILE A 138 -2.67 -8.33 -0.14
C ILE A 138 -4.02 -7.73 0.27
N HIS A 139 -4.05 -6.46 0.63
CA HIS A 139 -5.31 -5.76 0.87
C HIS A 139 -6.11 -5.64 -0.43
N ILE A 140 -7.28 -6.27 -0.50
CA ILE A 140 -8.16 -6.27 -1.68
C ILE A 140 -9.20 -5.16 -1.59
N GLN A 141 -9.93 -5.11 -0.48
CA GLN A 141 -11.05 -4.19 -0.30
C GLN A 141 -11.09 -3.64 1.12
N LYS A 142 -11.57 -2.40 1.25
CA LYS A 142 -11.96 -1.83 2.53
C LYS A 142 -13.18 -2.58 3.06
N GLY A 143 -13.30 -2.66 4.38
CA GLY A 143 -14.35 -3.44 5.03
C GLY A 143 -13.96 -4.90 5.23
N PRO A 144 -14.84 -5.68 5.88
CA PRO A 144 -14.63 -7.11 6.02
C PRO A 144 -14.61 -7.82 4.66
N CYS A 145 -13.97 -8.97 4.59
CA CYS A 145 -14.22 -9.90 3.51
C CYS A 145 -15.68 -10.33 3.58
N ASP A 146 -16.31 -10.40 2.42
CA ASP A 146 -17.53 -11.17 2.25
C ASP A 146 -17.16 -12.64 2.35
N THR A 147 -16.81 -13.12 3.56
CA THR A 147 -16.93 -14.54 3.86
C THR A 147 -18.35 -14.84 3.54
N GLY A 148 -18.58 -15.60 2.46
CA GLY A 148 -19.90 -15.88 1.97
C GLY A 148 -20.85 -16.05 3.15
N LYS A 149 -21.65 -15.02 3.40
CA LYS A 149 -23.07 -15.28 3.39
C LYS A 149 -23.23 -15.98 2.05
N VAL A 150 -23.09 -17.31 2.07
CA VAL A 150 -24.11 -18.15 1.47
C VAL A 150 -25.34 -17.36 1.82
N PHE A 151 -25.89 -16.71 0.81
CA PHE A 151 -27.26 -16.28 0.86
C PHE A 151 -27.95 -17.62 1.08
N VAL A 152 -27.96 -18.09 2.35
CA VAL A 152 -28.93 -19.03 2.82
C VAL A 152 -30.13 -18.16 2.58
N LEU A 153 -30.71 -18.41 1.42
CA LEU A 153 -32.07 -18.18 1.09
C LEU A 153 -32.87 -18.76 2.26
N LEU A 154 -32.82 -18.12 3.42
CA LEU A 154 -34.00 -17.89 4.19
C LEU A 154 -34.77 -16.92 3.31
N ILE A 155 -35.37 -17.47 2.25
CA ILE A 155 -36.55 -16.92 1.62
C ILE A 155 -37.59 -17.07 2.73
N PRO A 156 -37.97 -16.01 3.47
CA PRO A 156 -39.24 -16.08 4.17
C PRO A 156 -40.26 -15.84 3.06
N HIS A 157 -40.78 -16.92 2.49
CA HIS A 157 -41.97 -16.96 1.64
C HIS A 157 -42.49 -15.60 1.17
N LEU A 158 -41.92 -15.05 0.10
CA LEU A 158 -42.56 -13.95 -0.62
C LEU A 158 -43.61 -14.57 -1.55
N PRO A 159 -44.89 -14.15 -1.47
CA PRO A 159 -45.96 -14.77 -2.24
C PRO A 159 -45.77 -14.56 -3.75
N PRO A 160 -46.20 -15.53 -4.59
CA PRO A 160 -46.09 -15.41 -6.04
C PRO A 160 -47.17 -14.45 -6.54
N LYS A 161 -46.82 -13.21 -6.84
CA LYS A 161 -47.68 -12.32 -7.62
C LYS A 161 -46.86 -11.61 -8.71
N SER A 162 -47.17 -12.01 -9.94
CA SER A 162 -46.85 -11.39 -11.23
C SER A 162 -45.37 -11.13 -11.52
N ILE A 163 -44.70 -12.12 -12.11
CA ILE A 163 -43.60 -11.88 -13.04
C ILE A 163 -44.21 -11.15 -14.24
N SER A 164 -44.15 -9.82 -14.22
CA SER A 164 -44.42 -9.02 -15.42
C SER A 164 -43.24 -9.20 -16.38
N LEU A 165 -43.50 -9.73 -17.57
CA LEU A 165 -42.53 -9.93 -18.66
C LEU A 165 -41.92 -8.61 -19.23
N ALA A 166 -42.06 -7.48 -18.53
CA ALA A 166 -41.75 -6.16 -19.07
C ALA A 166 -40.32 -5.64 -18.78
N MET A 167 -39.43 -6.42 -18.13
CA MET A 167 -38.08 -5.97 -17.75
C MET A 167 -36.95 -6.85 -18.30
N ILE A 168 -37.13 -7.51 -19.45
CA ILE A 168 -35.97 -7.90 -20.26
C ILE A 168 -35.50 -6.61 -20.92
N ASN A 169 -34.58 -5.91 -20.25
CA ASN A 169 -34.01 -4.65 -20.71
C ASN A 169 -33.64 -4.75 -22.18
N VAL A 170 -34.03 -3.75 -22.97
CA VAL A 170 -33.69 -3.63 -24.40
C VAL A 170 -32.18 -3.79 -24.60
N GLU A 171 -31.35 -3.32 -23.65
CA GLU A 171 -29.90 -3.54 -23.64
C GLU A 171 -29.49 -5.03 -23.60
N VAL A 172 -30.18 -5.88 -22.84
CA VAL A 172 -29.89 -7.32 -22.77
C VAL A 172 -30.24 -8.00 -24.09
N VAL A 173 -31.32 -7.58 -24.75
CA VAL A 173 -31.69 -8.07 -26.07
C VAL A 173 -30.64 -7.68 -27.12
N PHE A 174 -30.15 -6.43 -27.09
CA PHE A 174 -29.07 -5.98 -27.97
C PHE A 174 -27.76 -6.74 -27.74
N VAL A 175 -27.38 -7.02 -26.49
CA VAL A 175 -26.18 -7.80 -26.16
C VAL A 175 -26.30 -9.24 -26.66
N VAL A 176 -27.45 -9.88 -26.49
CA VAL A 176 -27.68 -11.26 -26.97
C VAL A 176 -27.69 -11.32 -28.50
N ILE A 177 -28.35 -10.37 -29.18
CA ILE A 177 -28.35 -10.28 -30.64
C ILE A 177 -26.94 -10.01 -31.16
N TYR A 178 -26.19 -9.09 -30.56
CA TYR A 178 -24.81 -8.78 -30.94
C TYR A 178 -23.89 -10.00 -30.79
N ILE A 179 -23.98 -10.73 -29.67
CA ILE A 179 -23.21 -11.97 -29.46
C ILE A 179 -23.58 -13.02 -30.53
N TYR A 180 -24.86 -13.14 -30.90
CA TYR A 180 -25.31 -14.11 -31.90
C TYR A 180 -24.81 -13.74 -33.31
N ILE A 181 -24.85 -12.46 -33.68
CA ILE A 181 -24.33 -11.96 -34.96
C ILE A 181 -22.82 -12.18 -35.06
N ILE A 182 -22.05 -11.83 -34.02
CA ILE A 182 -20.59 -12.03 -33.99
C ILE A 182 -20.23 -13.52 -34.09
N ARG A 183 -20.98 -14.40 -33.41
CA ARG A 183 -20.78 -15.86 -33.53
C ARG A 183 -21.09 -16.36 -34.93
N TYR A 184 -22.08 -15.78 -35.61
CA TYR A 184 -22.42 -16.16 -36.98
C TYR A 184 -21.36 -15.70 -37.99
N GLU A 185 -20.81 -14.49 -37.88
CA GLU A 185 -19.70 -14.03 -38.73
C GLU A 185 -18.41 -14.86 -38.54
N ILE A 186 -18.07 -15.23 -37.30
CA ILE A 186 -16.91 -16.08 -37.02
C ILE A 186 -17.07 -17.48 -37.66
N SER A 187 -18.29 -17.98 -37.78
CA SER A 187 -18.57 -19.26 -38.44
C SER A 187 -18.48 -19.23 -39.97
N ILE A 188 -18.46 -18.05 -40.61
CA ILE A 188 -18.42 -17.90 -42.08
C ILE A 188 -17.00 -17.62 -42.61
N ALA A 189 -16.03 -17.32 -41.74
CA ALA A 189 -14.64 -17.11 -42.17
C ALA A 189 -14.07 -18.41 -42.81
N PRO A 190 -13.66 -18.40 -44.09
CA PRO A 190 -13.11 -19.57 -44.75
C PRO A 190 -11.76 -19.93 -44.12
N ARG A 191 -11.58 -21.23 -43.86
CA ARG A 191 -10.31 -21.82 -43.40
C ARG A 191 -9.17 -21.46 -44.37
N PRO A 192 -8.09 -20.77 -43.95
CA PRO A 192 -6.89 -20.69 -44.75
C PRO A 192 -6.17 -22.05 -44.74
N GLU A 193 -5.85 -22.48 -45.95
CA GLU A 193 -5.15 -23.68 -46.35
C GLU A 193 -3.70 -23.70 -45.84
N GLU A 194 -3.22 -24.90 -45.53
CA GLU A 194 -1.89 -25.24 -45.06
C GLU A 194 -0.84 -25.06 -46.17
N GLU A 195 0.17 -24.19 -46.01
CA GLU A 195 1.50 -24.46 -46.60
C GLU A 195 2.67 -23.69 -45.95
N ARG A 196 3.59 -24.49 -45.39
CA ARG A 196 5.06 -24.36 -45.33
C ARG A 196 5.66 -22.98 -45.62
N LEU A 197 6.43 -22.45 -44.67
CA LEU A 197 7.90 -22.42 -44.78
C LEU A 197 8.56 -21.98 -43.47
N HIS A 198 9.70 -22.62 -43.19
CA HIS A 198 10.73 -22.19 -42.25
C HIS A 198 10.57 -22.57 -40.76
N SER A 199 10.51 -23.89 -40.56
CA SER A 199 11.37 -24.53 -39.57
C SER A 199 12.84 -24.13 -39.79
N ARG A 200 13.39 -23.28 -38.91
CA ARG A 200 14.82 -23.24 -38.55
C ARG A 200 15.03 -22.28 -37.39
N LYS A 201 15.12 -22.83 -36.19
CA LYS A 201 16.30 -22.77 -35.31
C LYS A 201 15.91 -23.19 -33.90
N PHE A 202 16.31 -24.40 -33.56
CA PHE A 202 16.67 -24.77 -32.19
C PHE A 202 17.97 -25.58 -32.26
N VAL A 203 18.89 -25.27 -31.33
CA VAL A 203 20.10 -26.03 -30.94
C VAL A 203 21.32 -25.94 -31.87
N PHE A 204 22.29 -25.09 -31.51
CA PHE A 204 23.54 -25.46 -30.83
C PHE A 204 23.96 -24.31 -29.91
#